data_AF-A0AAV1I2B2-F1
#
_entry.id   AF-A0AAV1I2B2-F1
#
_cell.length_a   1.000
_cell.length_b   1.000
_cell.length_c   1.000
_cell.angle_alpha   90.00
_cell.angle_beta   90.00
_cell.angle_gamma   90.00
#
_symmetry.space_group_name_H-M   'P 1'
#
loop_
_entity.id
_entity.type
_entity.pdbx_description
1 polymer ?
#
loop_
_entity_poly.entity_id
_entity_poly.type
_entity_poly.pdbx_seq_one_letter_code
_entity_poly.pdbx_strand_id
1 'polypeptide(L)'
;MALKPFNAMRIPEIKAGLRLRNIRFKANGKKQFLYDLLVESMSAERIQSASCQRDLIKLQACVRGWLVRNRLRVHGAAIFNTSICNNAVDPVTLTELDDIPPKFLFSFSITRPDVEIPPDKYFSNPDQKVTYGFDVRSLKSLLEKTMTENPFTREPLPKSVQDRIHACFEGSSPFRRVLSPRIATGSVDEQAFKCFHDIYLATGCFVDEAWFLRLNRLGLIDMFRHCYNTWRYRIGGTPEIRQRFVPPGVHVFSNYGEMLGANPYHLRRVLLSDFEKLLSHPRDPADRCTAAMWILIALTTVSEEAADALPHLAS
;
A
#
# COMPACT_ATOMS: atom_id res chain seq x y z
N MET A 1 24.07 30.93 -6.75
CA MET A 1 23.98 31.99 -5.73
C MET A 1 23.35 31.39 -4.47
N ALA A 2 24.07 31.36 -3.35
CA ALA A 2 23.56 30.78 -2.11
C ALA A 2 22.43 31.66 -1.55
N LEU A 3 21.30 31.05 -1.19
CA LEU A 3 20.17 31.77 -0.61
C LEU A 3 20.55 32.24 0.81
N LYS A 4 20.28 33.51 1.13
CA LYS A 4 20.45 34.03 2.49
C LYS A 4 19.50 33.30 3.46
N PRO A 5 19.90 33.07 4.72
CA PRO A 5 19.01 32.47 5.73
C PRO A 5 17.79 33.36 6.01
N PHE A 6 16.68 32.75 6.46
CA PHE A 6 15.38 33.42 6.70
C PHE A 6 15.48 34.75 7.45
N ASN A 7 16.30 34.77 8.51
CA ASN A 7 16.48 35.92 9.38
C ASN A 7 17.16 37.10 8.67
N ALA A 8 17.99 36.84 7.67
CA ALA A 8 18.76 37.85 6.94
C ALA A 8 18.03 38.43 5.73
N MET A 9 16.90 37.84 5.31
CA MET A 9 16.18 38.24 4.10
C MET A 9 14.99 39.14 4.43
N ARG A 10 14.82 40.25 3.71
CA ARG A 10 13.69 41.19 3.89
C ARG A 10 12.52 40.80 2.97
N ILE A 11 11.29 41.15 3.35
CA ILE A 11 10.08 40.86 2.57
C ILE A 11 10.18 41.35 1.11
N PRO A 12 10.69 42.55 0.80
CA PRO A 12 10.85 43.01 -0.58
C PRO A 12 11.79 42.13 -1.40
N GLU A 13 12.88 41.64 -0.79
CA GLU A 13 13.86 40.76 -1.44
C GLU A 13 13.24 39.40 -1.76
N ILE A 14 12.49 38.81 -0.82
CA ILE A 14 11.77 37.55 -1.03
C ILE A 14 10.76 37.69 -2.20
N LYS A 15 9.97 38.76 -2.20
CA LYS A 15 9.00 39.05 -3.27
C LYS A 15 9.68 39.27 -4.62
N ALA A 16 10.83 39.95 -4.64
CA ALA A 16 11.62 40.11 -5.86
C ALA A 16 12.11 38.76 -6.39
N GLY A 17 12.61 37.88 -5.52
CA GLY A 17 13.01 36.52 -5.88
C GLY A 17 11.87 35.69 -6.48
N LEU A 18 10.67 35.76 -5.88
CA LEU A 18 9.48 35.07 -6.39
C LEU A 18 9.03 35.62 -7.75
N ARG A 19 9.09 36.95 -7.96
CA ARG A 19 8.77 37.59 -9.26
C ARG A 19 9.74 37.21 -10.36
N LEU A 20 11.04 37.20 -10.07
CA LEU A 20 12.08 36.76 -11.02
C LEU A 20 11.84 35.32 -11.50
N ARG A 21 11.22 34.50 -10.65
CA ARG A 21 10.87 33.10 -10.94
C ARG A 21 9.46 32.91 -11.50
N ASN A 22 8.72 33.99 -11.78
CA ASN A 22 7.33 33.96 -12.23
C ASN A 22 6.36 33.18 -11.31
N ILE A 23 6.65 33.14 -10.01
CA ILE A 23 5.83 32.42 -9.03
C ILE A 23 4.73 33.34 -8.52
N ARG A 24 3.48 32.89 -8.58
CA ARG A 24 2.35 33.64 -8.02
C ARG A 24 2.37 33.56 -6.49
N PHE A 25 2.22 34.71 -5.83
CA PHE A 25 2.15 34.80 -4.37
C PHE A 25 1.15 35.87 -3.92
N LYS A 26 0.63 35.74 -2.70
CA LYS A 26 -0.25 36.76 -2.10
C LYS A 26 0.58 37.99 -1.70
N ALA A 27 0.17 39.17 -2.16
CA ALA A 27 0.88 40.43 -1.86
C ALA A 27 1.03 40.70 -0.35
N ASN A 28 0.03 40.29 0.46
CA ASN A 28 0.02 40.44 1.92
C ASN A 28 0.42 39.15 2.66
N GLY A 29 1.14 38.23 1.99
CA GLY A 29 1.58 36.98 2.58
C GLY A 29 2.54 37.17 3.76
N LYS A 30 2.42 36.31 4.78
CA LYS A 30 3.34 36.28 5.93
C LYS A 30 4.78 36.04 5.44
N LYS A 31 5.77 36.68 6.07
CA LYS A 31 7.20 36.57 5.69
C LYS A 31 7.68 35.12 5.60
N GLN A 32 7.34 34.30 6.59
CA GLN A 32 7.68 32.86 6.63
C GLN A 32 7.16 32.12 5.40
N PHE A 33 5.85 32.24 5.13
CA PHE A 33 5.22 31.60 3.98
C PHE A 33 5.85 32.01 2.63
N LEU A 34 6.15 33.30 2.45
CA LEU A 34 6.79 33.77 1.21
C LEU A 34 8.22 33.23 1.07
N TYR A 35 8.95 33.10 2.18
CA TYR A 35 10.30 32.56 2.18
C TYR A 35 10.31 31.06 1.89
N ASP A 36 9.42 30.29 2.53
CA ASP A 36 9.29 28.85 2.31
C ASP A 36 8.96 28.55 0.84
N LEU A 37 8.02 29.30 0.25
CA LEU A 37 7.67 29.21 -1.17
C LEU A 37 8.87 29.48 -2.09
N LEU A 38 9.72 30.46 -1.74
CA LEU A 38 10.93 30.76 -2.50
C LEU A 38 11.95 29.63 -2.37
N VAL A 39 12.15 29.09 -1.17
CA VAL A 39 13.05 27.94 -0.92
C VAL A 39 12.60 26.71 -1.69
N GLU A 40 11.30 26.39 -1.67
CA GLU A 40 10.70 25.27 -2.41
C GLU A 40 10.92 25.40 -3.92
N SER A 41 10.76 26.61 -4.46
CA SER A 41 11.02 26.82 -5.88
C SER A 41 12.47 26.60 -6.29
N MET A 42 13.41 26.97 -5.41
CA MET A 42 14.82 26.78 -5.62
C MET A 42 15.26 25.32 -5.44
N SER A 43 14.66 24.61 -4.49
CA SER A 43 14.93 23.19 -4.30
C SER A 43 14.38 22.36 -5.46
N ALA A 44 13.20 22.71 -6.00
CA ALA A 44 12.64 22.07 -7.19
C ALA A 44 13.56 22.19 -8.42
N GLU A 45 14.07 23.39 -8.73
CA GLU A 45 15.04 23.57 -9.82
C GLU A 45 16.35 22.82 -9.58
N ARG A 46 16.84 22.80 -8.34
CA ARG A 46 18.07 22.08 -7.99
C ARG A 46 17.89 20.56 -8.11
N ILE A 47 16.75 20.01 -7.71
CA ILE A 47 16.39 18.60 -7.87
C ILE A 47 16.25 18.24 -9.35
N GLN A 48 15.74 19.16 -10.18
CA GLN A 48 15.63 18.97 -11.63
C GLN A 48 16.96 19.11 -12.39
N SER A 49 18.05 19.55 -11.73
CA SER A 49 19.36 19.59 -12.37
C SER A 49 19.86 18.18 -12.74
N ALA A 50 20.45 18.03 -13.93
CA ALA A 50 20.91 16.74 -14.45
C ALA A 50 21.94 16.04 -13.54
N SER A 51 22.72 16.78 -12.75
CA SER A 51 23.63 16.19 -11.77
C SER A 51 22.87 15.60 -10.57
N CYS A 52 21.94 16.35 -9.99
CA CYS A 52 21.17 15.90 -8.83
C CYS A 52 20.26 14.72 -9.18
N GLN A 53 19.65 14.71 -10.37
CA GLN A 53 18.85 13.58 -10.84
C GLN A 53 19.68 12.28 -10.93
N ARG A 54 20.91 12.34 -11.46
CA ARG A 54 21.79 11.16 -11.53
C ARG A 54 22.13 10.60 -10.14
N ASP A 55 22.47 11.47 -9.20
CA ASP A 55 22.80 11.05 -7.83
C ASP A 55 21.56 10.51 -7.08
N LEU A 56 20.40 11.11 -7.33
CA LEU A 56 19.12 10.65 -6.78
C LEU A 56 18.74 9.27 -7.33
N ILE A 57 18.95 9.00 -8.63
CA ILE A 57 18.74 7.68 -9.23
C ILE A 57 19.67 6.65 -8.59
N LYS A 58 20.96 6.97 -8.37
CA LYS A 58 21.92 6.08 -7.71
C LYS A 58 21.47 5.76 -6.27
N LEU A 59 21.07 6.78 -5.51
CA LEU A 59 20.58 6.59 -4.15
C LEU A 59 19.33 5.72 -4.12
N GLN A 60 18.36 5.98 -5.02
CA GLN A 60 17.18 5.14 -5.16
C GLN A 60 17.54 3.69 -5.51
N ALA A 61 18.51 3.46 -6.41
CA ALA A 61 18.98 2.12 -6.75
C ALA A 61 19.61 1.41 -5.54
N CYS A 62 20.42 2.11 -4.75
CA CYS A 62 20.97 1.58 -3.50
C CYS A 62 19.88 1.20 -2.50
N VAL A 63 18.86 2.05 -2.32
CA VAL A 63 17.73 1.79 -1.43
C VAL A 63 16.89 0.61 -1.92
N ARG A 64 16.53 0.55 -3.21
CA ARG A 64 15.80 -0.60 -3.80
C ARG A 64 16.59 -1.89 -3.61
N GLY A 65 17.89 -1.88 -3.88
CA GLY A 65 18.77 -3.02 -3.66
C GLY A 65 18.82 -3.45 -2.19
N TRP A 66 18.90 -2.50 -1.26
CA TRP A 66 18.86 -2.79 0.18
C TRP A 66 17.53 -3.42 0.59
N LEU A 67 16.39 -2.91 0.10
CA LEU A 67 15.07 -3.47 0.40
C LEU A 67 14.94 -4.92 -0.06
N VAL A 68 15.38 -5.22 -1.28
CA VAL A 68 15.37 -6.59 -1.83
C VAL A 68 16.27 -7.51 -0.99
N ARG A 69 17.52 -7.10 -0.74
CA ARG A 69 18.46 -7.89 0.07
C ARG A 69 17.99 -8.11 1.50
N ASN A 70 17.40 -7.08 2.13
CA ASN A 70 16.85 -7.22 3.47
C ASN A 70 15.68 -8.20 3.50
N ARG A 71 14.79 -8.17 2.50
CA ARG A 71 13.70 -9.14 2.38
C ARG A 71 14.24 -10.57 2.26
N LEU A 72 15.19 -10.80 1.35
CA LEU A 72 15.82 -12.11 1.16
C LEU A 72 16.47 -12.60 2.46
N ARG A 73 17.18 -11.72 3.18
CA ARG A 73 17.80 -12.03 4.48
C ARG A 73 16.78 -12.41 5.55
N VAL A 74 15.66 -11.70 5.62
CA VAL A 74 14.62 -11.93 6.62
C VAL A 74 13.91 -13.27 6.37
N HIS A 75 13.61 -13.61 5.12
CA HIS A 75 12.96 -14.87 4.75
C HIS A 75 13.90 -16.09 4.79
N GLY A 76 15.19 -15.93 4.48
CA GLY A 76 16.19 -17.00 4.58
C GLY A 76 16.50 -17.71 3.25
N ALA A 77 17.42 -18.67 3.29
CA ALA A 77 18.03 -19.26 2.10
C ALA A 77 17.09 -20.12 1.24
N ALA A 78 16.02 -20.69 1.84
CA ALA A 78 15.11 -21.58 1.12
C ALA A 78 14.39 -20.91 -0.05
N ILE A 79 14.32 -19.57 -0.09
CA ILE A 79 13.79 -18.80 -1.23
C ILE A 79 14.48 -19.16 -2.55
N PHE A 80 15.77 -19.47 -2.50
CA PHE A 80 16.55 -19.79 -3.69
C PHE A 80 16.50 -21.27 -4.04
N ASN A 81 16.41 -22.12 -3.01
CA ASN A 81 16.36 -23.55 -3.17
C ASN A 81 15.77 -24.17 -1.90
N THR A 82 14.59 -24.74 -2.02
CA THR A 82 13.85 -25.49 -0.99
C THR A 82 14.52 -26.81 -0.63
N SER A 83 15.32 -27.40 -1.52
CA SER A 83 15.99 -28.70 -1.30
C SER A 83 17.00 -28.67 -0.14
N ILE A 84 17.41 -27.48 0.30
CA ILE A 84 18.27 -27.29 1.48
C ILE A 84 17.53 -27.58 2.79
N CYS A 85 16.19 -27.59 2.77
CA CYS A 85 15.37 -27.86 3.93
C CYS A 85 15.38 -29.35 4.27
N ASN A 86 15.18 -29.64 5.56
CA ASN A 86 15.10 -31.01 6.06
C ASN A 86 13.69 -31.60 5.96
N ASN A 87 12.68 -30.75 5.79
CA ASN A 87 11.29 -31.11 5.56
C ASN A 87 10.89 -30.81 4.11
N ALA A 88 10.00 -31.64 3.56
CA ALA A 88 9.44 -31.45 2.21
C ALA A 88 8.12 -30.65 2.21
N VAL A 89 7.39 -30.68 3.33
CA VAL A 89 6.08 -30.03 3.48
C VAL A 89 6.06 -29.08 4.68
N ASP A 90 5.23 -28.05 4.60
CA ASP A 90 4.93 -27.16 5.73
C ASP A 90 4.12 -27.92 6.81
N PRO A 91 4.49 -27.83 8.10
CA PRO A 91 3.89 -28.65 9.16
C PRO A 91 2.44 -28.29 9.51
N VAL A 92 1.93 -27.14 9.05
CA VAL A 92 0.59 -26.66 9.39
C VAL A 92 -0.35 -26.77 8.20
N THR A 93 0.08 -26.26 7.04
CA THR A 93 -0.72 -26.25 5.80
C THR A 93 -0.58 -27.54 5.01
N LEU A 94 0.42 -28.37 5.31
CA LEU A 94 0.77 -29.60 4.58
C LEU A 94 1.06 -29.38 3.10
N THR A 95 1.31 -28.13 2.71
CA THR A 95 1.69 -27.75 1.34
C THR A 95 3.16 -28.09 1.11
N GLU A 96 3.51 -28.63 -0.05
CA GLU A 96 4.90 -28.86 -0.44
C GLU A 96 5.66 -27.55 -0.50
N LEU A 97 6.93 -27.55 -0.07
CA LEU A 97 7.72 -26.31 -0.02
C LEU A 97 7.90 -25.68 -1.41
N ASP A 98 7.92 -26.50 -2.46
CA ASP A 98 8.06 -26.06 -3.86
C ASP A 98 6.80 -25.34 -4.37
N ASP A 99 5.64 -25.65 -3.80
CA ASP A 99 4.36 -25.03 -4.14
C ASP A 99 4.12 -23.72 -3.38
N ILE A 100 4.88 -23.46 -2.31
CA ILE A 100 4.76 -22.22 -1.53
C ILE A 100 5.35 -21.06 -2.34
N PRO A 101 4.57 -19.98 -2.61
CA PRO A 101 5.11 -18.83 -3.31
C PRO A 101 6.36 -18.26 -2.60
N PRO A 102 7.46 -17.92 -3.32
CA PRO A 102 8.72 -17.48 -2.69
C PRO A 102 8.59 -16.30 -1.72
N LYS A 103 7.56 -15.47 -1.93
CA LYS A 103 7.21 -14.33 -1.05
C LYS A 103 6.69 -14.73 0.33
N PHE A 104 6.29 -15.99 0.52
CA PHE A 104 5.79 -16.56 1.77
C PHE A 104 6.69 -17.65 2.32
N LEU A 105 7.65 -18.13 1.52
CA LEU A 105 8.61 -19.11 1.99
C LEU A 105 9.53 -18.49 3.05
N PHE A 106 9.69 -19.19 4.16
CA PHE A 106 10.56 -18.79 5.26
C PHE A 106 11.41 -19.97 5.70
N SER A 107 12.66 -19.70 6.04
CA SER A 107 13.58 -20.72 6.54
C SER A 107 14.47 -20.19 7.64
N PHE A 108 14.82 -21.08 8.56
CA PHE A 108 15.85 -20.83 9.54
C PHE A 108 16.57 -22.14 9.84
N SER A 109 17.84 -22.01 10.25
CA SER A 109 18.69 -23.14 10.60
C SER A 109 18.87 -23.20 12.11
N ILE A 110 18.84 -24.41 12.66
CA ILE A 110 19.14 -24.71 14.06
C ILE A 110 20.42 -25.54 14.08
N THR A 111 21.34 -25.23 14.99
CA THR A 111 22.50 -26.10 15.26
C THR A 111 22.04 -27.32 16.03
N ARG A 112 22.29 -28.52 15.52
CA ARG A 112 22.00 -29.76 16.22
C ARG A 112 23.27 -30.59 16.38
N PRO A 113 23.78 -30.76 17.62
CA PRO A 113 24.92 -31.62 17.86
C PRO A 113 24.60 -33.12 17.72
N ASP A 114 23.32 -33.49 17.69
CA ASP A 114 22.79 -34.86 17.79
C ASP A 114 22.26 -35.45 16.47
N VAL A 115 22.17 -34.64 15.39
CA VAL A 115 21.64 -35.10 14.09
C VAL A 115 22.78 -35.30 13.10
N GLU A 116 23.02 -36.55 12.69
CA GLU A 116 23.85 -36.85 11.53
C GLU A 116 23.21 -36.24 10.27
N ILE A 117 23.92 -35.33 9.63
CA ILE A 117 23.50 -34.71 8.38
C ILE A 117 23.77 -35.73 7.25
N PRO A 118 22.84 -35.95 6.31
CA PRO A 118 23.11 -36.79 5.15
C PRO A 118 24.29 -36.27 4.29
N PRO A 119 25.19 -37.14 3.76
CA PRO A 119 26.37 -36.78 2.97
C PRO A 119 26.11 -35.77 1.84
N ASP A 120 24.94 -35.88 1.20
CA ASP A 120 24.46 -35.04 0.10
C ASP A 120 24.07 -33.61 0.53
N LYS A 121 23.89 -33.35 1.83
CA LYS A 121 23.54 -32.03 2.38
C LYS A 121 24.72 -31.28 3.03
N TYR A 122 25.90 -31.90 3.14
CA TYR A 122 27.10 -31.29 3.77
C TYR A 122 27.67 -30.09 3.01
N PHE A 123 27.33 -29.90 1.73
CA PHE A 123 27.87 -28.81 0.91
C PHE A 123 27.49 -27.41 1.41
N SER A 124 26.64 -27.30 2.45
CA SER A 124 26.07 -26.04 2.92
C SER A 124 26.32 -25.68 4.40
N ASN A 125 26.95 -26.52 5.24
CA ASN A 125 27.24 -26.12 6.63
C ASN A 125 28.39 -26.91 7.29
N PRO A 126 29.53 -26.26 7.61
CA PRO A 126 30.56 -26.85 8.47
C PRO A 126 30.14 -26.96 9.94
N ASP A 127 29.03 -26.34 10.37
CA ASP A 127 28.64 -26.18 11.78
C ASP A 127 27.44 -27.05 12.23
N GLN A 128 27.17 -28.20 11.60
CA GLN A 128 26.02 -29.07 11.94
C GLN A 128 24.66 -28.33 12.05
N LYS A 129 24.35 -27.42 11.12
CA LYS A 129 23.05 -26.71 11.14
C LYS A 129 22.05 -27.37 10.20
N VAL A 130 20.88 -27.69 10.74
CA VAL A 130 19.74 -28.24 10.01
C VAL A 130 18.78 -27.10 9.66
N THR A 131 18.42 -26.95 8.39
CA THR A 131 17.50 -25.91 7.92
C THR A 131 16.09 -26.46 7.80
N TYR A 132 15.11 -25.73 8.32
CA TYR A 132 13.69 -26.04 8.15
C TYR A 132 13.00 -24.95 7.34
N GLY A 133 12.09 -25.36 6.45
CA GLY A 133 11.30 -24.48 5.59
C GLY A 133 9.82 -24.44 6.03
N PHE A 134 9.19 -23.28 5.88
CA PHE A 134 7.82 -23.03 6.34
C PHE A 134 7.10 -22.04 5.43
N ASP A 135 5.76 -22.09 5.44
CA ASP A 135 4.95 -20.93 5.09
C ASP A 135 4.97 -19.94 6.26
N VAL A 136 5.50 -18.75 6.03
CA VAL A 136 5.63 -17.72 7.07
C VAL A 136 4.27 -17.30 7.65
N ARG A 137 3.17 -17.45 6.91
CA ARG A 137 1.79 -17.18 7.36
C ARG A 137 1.35 -18.21 8.37
N SER A 138 1.63 -19.49 8.11
CA SER A 138 1.27 -20.59 9.00
C SER A 138 2.06 -20.50 10.30
N LEU A 139 3.36 -20.21 10.20
CA LEU A 139 4.26 -20.04 11.33
C LEU A 139 3.88 -18.82 12.20
N LYS A 140 3.45 -17.72 11.59
CA LYS A 140 2.91 -16.56 12.33
C LYS A 140 1.63 -16.90 13.08
N SER A 141 0.69 -17.59 12.43
CA SER A 141 -0.54 -18.01 13.12
C SER A 141 -0.25 -18.92 14.32
N LEU A 142 0.81 -19.72 14.25
CA LEU A 142 1.25 -20.61 15.33
C LEU A 142 1.81 -19.80 16.52
N LEU A 143 2.64 -18.80 16.26
CA LEU A 143 3.15 -17.86 17.27
C LEU A 143 2.03 -17.09 17.98
N GLU A 144 1.03 -16.62 17.24
CA GLU A 144 -0.11 -15.86 17.80
C GLU A 144 -0.99 -16.73 18.71
N LYS A 145 -1.03 -18.05 18.49
CA LYS A 145 -1.73 -19.02 19.33
C LYS A 145 -0.91 -19.53 20.52
N THR A 146 0.14 -18.80 20.91
CA THR A 146 1.05 -19.09 22.04
C THR A 146 1.94 -20.31 21.88
N MET A 147 2.02 -20.90 20.69
CA MET A 147 2.92 -22.00 20.41
C MET A 147 4.25 -21.42 19.90
N THR A 148 5.19 -21.21 20.81
CA THR A 148 6.51 -20.60 20.53
C THR A 148 7.59 -21.62 20.20
N GLU A 149 7.22 -22.89 20.08
CA GLU A 149 8.10 -24.00 19.75
C GLU A 149 8.14 -24.27 18.24
N ASN A 150 9.26 -24.81 17.77
CA ASN A 150 9.37 -25.30 16.41
C ASN A 150 8.45 -26.53 16.24
N PRO A 151 7.54 -26.55 15.23
CA PRO A 151 6.63 -27.67 15.00
C PRO A 151 7.30 -29.04 14.83
N PHE A 152 8.55 -29.08 14.35
CA PHE A 152 9.30 -30.31 14.14
C PHE A 152 10.09 -30.75 15.36
N THR A 153 10.68 -29.80 16.09
CA THR A 153 11.65 -30.12 17.15
C THR A 153 11.07 -29.98 18.55
N ARG A 154 9.95 -29.27 18.71
CA ARG A 154 9.36 -28.85 20.00
C ARG A 154 10.28 -28.01 20.88
N GLU A 155 11.39 -27.53 20.31
CA GLU A 155 12.29 -26.62 21.00
C GLU A 155 11.79 -25.19 20.83
N PRO A 156 12.00 -24.31 21.83
CA PRO A 156 11.60 -22.92 21.72
C PRO A 156 12.29 -22.23 20.55
N LEU A 157 11.52 -21.52 19.73
CA LEU A 157 12.03 -20.72 18.63
C LEU A 157 12.91 -19.59 19.18
N PRO A 158 14.15 -19.41 18.69
CA PRO A 158 14.99 -18.30 19.11
C PRO A 158 14.29 -16.96 18.88
N LYS A 159 14.49 -16.00 19.78
CA LYS A 159 13.90 -14.66 19.66
C LYS A 159 14.26 -13.99 18.33
N SER A 160 15.48 -14.20 17.83
CA SER A 160 15.92 -13.72 16.51
C SER A 160 15.09 -14.27 15.34
N VAL A 161 14.56 -15.49 15.47
CA VAL A 161 13.66 -16.11 14.48
C VAL A 161 12.26 -15.52 14.61
N GLN A 162 11.75 -15.34 15.82
CA GLN A 162 10.47 -14.68 16.08
C GLN A 162 10.45 -13.25 15.51
N ASP A 163 11.49 -12.46 15.80
CA ASP A 163 11.65 -11.10 15.29
C ASP A 163 11.69 -11.07 13.75
N ARG A 164 12.35 -12.06 13.13
CA ARG A 164 12.36 -12.21 11.65
C ARG A 164 10.98 -12.55 11.10
N ILE A 165 10.22 -13.40 11.77
CA ILE A 165 8.84 -13.74 11.36
C ILE A 165 7.98 -12.48 11.39
N HIS A 166 8.02 -11.71 12.48
CA HIS A 166 7.33 -10.43 12.55
C HIS A 166 7.77 -9.47 11.44
N ALA A 167 9.08 -9.36 11.19
CA ALA A 167 9.66 -8.53 10.13
C ALA A 167 9.23 -8.93 8.70
N CYS A 168 8.77 -10.17 8.47
CA CYS A 168 8.21 -10.58 7.17
C CYS A 168 6.87 -9.89 6.86
N PHE A 169 6.09 -9.57 7.90
CA PHE A 169 4.76 -8.96 7.78
C PHE A 169 4.76 -7.47 8.09
N GLU A 170 5.67 -7.06 8.95
CA GLU A 170 6.00 -5.66 9.19
C GLU A 170 6.77 -5.14 7.98
N GLY A 171 6.03 -4.81 6.91
CA GLY A 171 6.51 -4.00 5.79
C GLY A 171 6.94 -2.58 6.21
N SER A 172 7.28 -2.35 7.47
CA SER A 172 7.83 -1.13 8.04
C SER A 172 9.35 -1.16 7.95
N SER A 173 9.84 -1.01 6.71
CA SER A 173 11.11 -0.30 6.57
C SER A 173 11.00 1.03 7.34
N PRO A 174 12.00 1.44 8.13
CA PRO A 174 12.03 2.78 8.72
C PRO A 174 11.88 3.89 7.64
N PHE A 175 12.18 3.60 6.37
CA PHE A 175 11.91 4.49 5.24
C PHE A 175 10.42 4.65 4.88
N ARG A 176 9.56 3.68 5.21
CA ARG A 176 8.12 3.78 4.90
C ARG A 176 7.41 4.81 5.78
N ARG A 177 7.96 5.10 6.96
CA ARG A 177 7.50 6.19 7.86
C ARG A 177 8.02 7.57 7.45
N VAL A 178 9.15 7.64 6.74
CA VAL A 178 9.79 8.92 6.33
C VAL A 178 9.34 9.37 4.94
N LEU A 179 8.89 8.44 4.09
CA LEU A 179 8.39 8.73 2.74
C LEU A 179 6.85 8.89 2.65
N SER A 180 6.18 9.19 3.77
CA SER A 180 4.73 9.42 3.76
C SER A 180 4.36 10.91 3.81
N PRO A 181 4.43 11.67 2.70
CA PRO A 181 3.23 12.32 2.23
C PRO A 181 2.34 11.23 1.61
N ARG A 182 1.13 11.06 2.12
CA ARG A 182 0.11 10.09 1.67
C ARG A 182 0.10 9.91 0.13
N ILE A 183 0.72 8.83 -0.35
CA ILE A 183 0.44 8.25 -1.66
C ILE A 183 0.29 6.76 -1.41
N ALA A 184 -0.95 6.27 -1.35
CA ALA A 184 -1.25 4.85 -1.36
C ALA A 184 -0.61 4.23 -2.61
N THR A 185 0.40 3.38 -2.41
CA THR A 185 1.06 2.57 -3.44
C THR A 185 0.91 1.09 -3.09
N GLY A 186 -0.28 0.55 -3.33
CA GLY A 186 -0.37 -0.72 -4.08
C GLY A 186 -0.53 -0.41 -5.57
N SER A 187 -0.38 -1.38 -6.47
CA SER A 187 -0.85 -1.20 -7.86
C SER A 187 -2.33 -0.75 -7.85
N VAL A 188 -2.80 -0.09 -8.90
CA VAL A 188 -4.23 0.20 -9.05
C VAL A 188 -5.03 -1.10 -9.01
N ASP A 189 -4.47 -2.18 -9.53
CA ASP A 189 -5.05 -3.53 -9.51
C ASP A 189 -5.14 -4.10 -8.08
N GLU A 190 -4.10 -3.95 -7.27
CA GLU A 190 -4.11 -4.41 -5.88
C GLU A 190 -5.10 -3.60 -5.01
N GLN A 191 -5.22 -2.30 -5.29
CA GLN A 191 -6.19 -1.43 -4.63
C GLN A 191 -7.62 -1.76 -5.06
N ALA A 192 -7.83 -2.05 -6.35
CA ALA A 192 -9.11 -2.49 -6.87
C ALA A 192 -9.51 -3.84 -6.28
N PHE A 193 -8.62 -4.84 -6.30
CA PHE A 193 -8.85 -6.14 -5.69
C PHE A 193 -9.27 -6.03 -4.22
N LYS A 194 -8.51 -5.27 -3.42
CA LYS A 194 -8.86 -5.05 -2.00
C LYS A 194 -10.22 -4.37 -1.85
N CYS A 195 -10.47 -3.29 -2.59
CA CYS A 195 -11.71 -2.54 -2.50
C CYS A 195 -12.93 -3.39 -2.89
N PHE A 196 -12.82 -4.18 -3.95
CA PHE A 196 -13.92 -5.02 -4.44
C PHE A 196 -14.13 -6.25 -3.55
N HIS A 197 -13.08 -6.79 -2.95
CA HIS A 197 -13.19 -7.77 -1.88
C HIS A 197 -13.94 -7.21 -0.66
N ASP A 198 -13.63 -5.98 -0.22
CA ASP A 198 -14.33 -5.33 0.89
C ASP A 198 -15.82 -5.09 0.57
N ILE A 199 -16.15 -4.77 -0.69
CA ILE A 199 -17.54 -4.64 -1.17
C ILE A 199 -18.27 -6.00 -1.12
N TYR A 200 -17.62 -7.08 -1.59
CA TYR A 200 -18.16 -8.44 -1.49
C TYR A 200 -18.46 -8.81 -0.03
N LEU A 201 -17.53 -8.54 0.89
CA LEU A 201 -17.72 -8.81 2.32
C LEU A 201 -18.86 -8.00 2.95
N ALA A 202 -19.13 -6.79 2.43
CA ALA A 202 -20.18 -5.91 2.95
C ALA A 202 -21.57 -6.25 2.39
N THR A 203 -21.66 -6.70 1.13
CA THR A 203 -22.93 -6.87 0.40
C THR A 203 -23.33 -8.32 0.16
N GLY A 204 -22.36 -9.24 0.11
CA GLY A 204 -22.56 -10.63 -0.31
C GLY A 204 -22.77 -10.80 -1.81
N CYS A 205 -22.76 -9.72 -2.60
CA CYS A 205 -22.88 -9.77 -4.06
C CYS A 205 -21.54 -10.16 -4.68
N PHE A 206 -21.54 -11.04 -5.69
CA PHE A 206 -20.33 -11.34 -6.45
C PHE A 206 -19.96 -10.14 -7.34
N VAL A 207 -18.75 -9.62 -7.17
CA VAL A 207 -18.27 -8.43 -7.89
C VAL A 207 -16.84 -8.69 -8.38
N ASP A 208 -16.58 -8.38 -9.64
CA ASP A 208 -15.26 -8.51 -10.27
C ASP A 208 -14.60 -7.13 -10.43
N GLU A 209 -13.37 -6.97 -9.92
CA GLU A 209 -12.60 -5.75 -10.08
C GLU A 209 -12.27 -5.40 -11.54
N ALA A 210 -12.28 -6.39 -12.44
CA ALA A 210 -12.04 -6.21 -13.87
C ALA A 210 -13.08 -5.28 -14.51
N TRP A 211 -14.33 -5.29 -14.02
CA TRP A 211 -15.40 -4.41 -14.51
C TRP A 211 -15.03 -2.93 -14.33
N PHE A 212 -14.33 -2.60 -13.25
CA PHE A 212 -13.83 -1.26 -12.98
C PHE A 212 -12.51 -0.96 -13.69
N LEU A 213 -11.57 -1.92 -13.70
CA LEU A 213 -10.26 -1.73 -14.32
C LEU A 213 -10.35 -1.53 -15.83
N ARG A 214 -11.33 -2.16 -16.49
CA ARG A 214 -11.59 -2.03 -17.94
C ARG A 214 -12.28 -0.73 -18.34
N LEU A 215 -12.82 0.05 -17.40
CA LEU A 215 -13.50 1.31 -17.73
C LEU A 215 -12.57 2.28 -18.47
N ASN A 216 -13.08 2.86 -19.54
CA ASN A 216 -12.40 3.93 -20.25
C ASN A 216 -12.52 5.26 -19.46
N ARG A 217 -11.87 6.31 -19.96
CA ARG A 217 -11.87 7.63 -19.29
C ARG A 217 -13.27 8.20 -19.05
N LEU A 218 -14.17 8.07 -20.02
CA LEU A 218 -15.53 8.59 -19.93
C LEU A 218 -16.33 7.81 -18.89
N GLY A 219 -16.26 6.47 -18.92
CA GLY A 219 -16.89 5.62 -17.91
C GLY A 219 -16.41 5.93 -16.48
N LEU A 220 -15.12 6.20 -16.29
CA LEU A 220 -14.58 6.64 -14.99
C LEU A 220 -15.12 8.01 -14.54
N ILE A 221 -15.26 8.96 -15.47
CA ILE A 221 -15.85 10.28 -15.19
C ILE A 221 -17.33 10.16 -14.84
N ASP A 222 -18.06 9.31 -15.56
CA ASP A 222 -19.49 9.08 -15.36
C ASP A 222 -19.75 8.34 -14.04
N MET A 223 -18.89 7.38 -13.68
CA MET A 223 -18.91 6.73 -12.38
C MET A 223 -18.68 7.75 -11.26
N PHE A 224 -17.65 8.59 -11.40
CA PHE A 224 -17.37 9.66 -10.45
C PHE A 224 -18.55 10.64 -10.32
N ARG A 225 -19.21 10.98 -11.45
CA ARG A 225 -20.42 11.82 -11.45
C ARG A 225 -21.56 11.17 -10.66
N HIS A 226 -21.79 9.86 -10.85
CA HIS A 226 -22.82 9.12 -10.12
C HIS A 226 -22.54 9.10 -8.62
N CYS A 227 -21.32 8.74 -8.22
CA CYS A 227 -20.92 8.76 -6.81
C CYS A 227 -21.01 10.15 -6.19
N TYR A 228 -20.57 11.19 -6.92
CA TYR A 228 -20.69 12.59 -6.51
C TYR A 228 -22.14 12.99 -6.26
N ASN A 229 -23.03 12.70 -7.21
CA ASN A 229 -24.43 13.07 -7.12
C ASN A 229 -25.14 12.33 -6.00
N THR A 230 -24.85 11.04 -5.82
CA THR A 230 -25.37 10.24 -4.71
C THR A 230 -24.90 10.80 -3.38
N TRP A 231 -23.60 11.05 -3.23
CA TRP A 231 -23.01 11.58 -1.99
C TRP A 231 -23.53 12.98 -1.63
N ARG A 232 -23.68 13.85 -2.62
CA ARG A 232 -24.03 15.25 -2.39
C ARG A 232 -25.53 15.50 -2.28
N TYR A 233 -26.35 14.74 -3.00
CA TYR A 233 -27.77 15.03 -3.16
C TYR A 233 -28.71 13.90 -2.72
N ARG A 234 -28.28 12.62 -2.68
CA ARG A 234 -29.16 11.48 -2.33
C ARG A 234 -29.02 11.00 -0.89
N ILE A 235 -27.82 11.05 -0.30
CA ILE A 235 -27.63 10.71 1.11
C ILE A 235 -28.23 11.84 1.96
N GLY A 236 -29.29 11.52 2.70
CA GLY A 236 -30.16 12.45 3.44
C GLY A 236 -29.46 13.71 3.95
N GLY A 237 -30.00 14.87 3.54
CA GLY A 237 -29.31 16.17 3.45
C GLY A 237 -28.70 16.78 4.70
N THR A 238 -28.73 16.12 5.87
CA THR A 238 -28.16 16.67 7.10
C THR A 238 -26.69 16.24 7.30
N PRO A 239 -25.84 17.10 7.88
CA PRO A 239 -24.44 16.77 8.15
C PRO A 239 -24.24 15.54 9.05
N GLU A 240 -25.22 15.23 9.89
CA GLU A 240 -25.18 14.16 10.90
C GLU A 240 -25.27 12.78 10.24
N ILE A 241 -26.12 12.62 9.21
CA ILE A 241 -26.21 11.37 8.44
C ILE A 241 -24.91 11.12 7.69
N ARG A 242 -24.31 12.16 7.09
CA ARG A 242 -23.03 12.05 6.37
C ARG A 242 -21.87 11.68 7.30
N GLN A 243 -21.90 12.11 8.56
CA GLN A 243 -20.89 11.75 9.57
C GLN A 243 -20.89 10.26 9.94
N ARG A 244 -21.98 9.53 9.67
CA ARG A 244 -22.03 8.07 9.81
C ARG A 244 -21.12 7.36 8.82
N PHE A 245 -20.94 7.95 7.63
CA PHE A 245 -20.20 7.34 6.52
C PHE A 245 -18.77 7.89 6.36
N VAL A 246 -18.53 9.15 6.71
CA VAL A 246 -17.21 9.79 6.57
C VAL A 246 -16.96 10.69 7.79
N PRO A 247 -15.73 10.71 8.37
CA PRO A 247 -15.46 11.52 9.57
C PRO A 247 -15.50 13.03 9.27
N PRO A 248 -15.79 13.86 10.28
CA PRO A 248 -15.83 15.31 10.11
C PRO A 248 -14.47 15.84 9.61
N GLY A 249 -14.50 16.67 8.57
CA GLY A 249 -13.30 17.24 7.94
C GLY A 249 -12.65 16.39 6.85
N VAL A 250 -13.15 15.17 6.60
CA VAL A 250 -12.76 14.37 5.42
C VAL A 250 -13.77 14.60 4.30
N HIS A 251 -13.26 14.89 3.11
CA HIS A 251 -14.08 15.09 1.92
C HIS A 251 -13.85 13.93 0.93
N VAL A 252 -14.96 13.37 0.44
CA VAL A 252 -15.01 12.37 -0.64
C VAL A 252 -15.70 12.99 -1.85
N PHE A 253 -15.34 12.54 -3.05
CA PHE A 253 -15.84 13.04 -4.32
C PHE A 253 -15.78 14.57 -4.42
N SER A 254 -14.63 15.16 -4.08
CA SER A 254 -14.44 16.60 -4.18
C SER A 254 -13.90 17.00 -5.55
N ASN A 255 -14.08 18.27 -5.92
CA ASN A 255 -13.51 18.87 -7.12
C ASN A 255 -13.89 18.16 -8.44
N TYR A 256 -15.20 17.96 -8.67
CA TYR A 256 -15.72 17.38 -9.92
C TYR A 256 -15.12 18.03 -11.19
N GLY A 257 -14.96 19.36 -11.18
CA GLY A 257 -14.38 20.10 -12.32
C GLY A 257 -12.92 19.73 -12.63
N GLU A 258 -12.11 19.39 -11.62
CA GLU A 258 -10.72 18.95 -11.83
C GLU A 258 -10.67 17.54 -12.41
N MET A 259 -11.64 16.69 -12.08
CA MET A 259 -11.73 15.31 -12.57
C MET A 259 -12.10 15.23 -14.05
N LEU A 260 -12.83 16.22 -14.58
CA LEU A 260 -13.19 16.29 -16.00
C LEU A 260 -11.97 16.38 -16.93
N GLY A 261 -10.82 16.86 -16.44
CA GLY A 261 -9.56 16.96 -17.18
C GLY A 261 -8.54 15.86 -16.84
N ALA A 262 -8.81 15.02 -15.85
CA ALA A 262 -7.86 14.05 -15.33
C ALA A 262 -7.60 12.88 -16.30
N ASN A 263 -6.43 12.24 -16.14
CA ASN A 263 -6.10 11.00 -16.85
C ASN A 263 -6.74 9.77 -16.16
N PRO A 264 -6.95 8.65 -16.88
CA PRO A 264 -7.63 7.47 -16.33
C PRO A 264 -6.96 6.88 -15.09
N TYR A 265 -5.63 6.87 -15.04
CA TYR A 265 -4.87 6.36 -13.90
C TYR A 265 -5.16 7.18 -12.63
N HIS A 266 -5.16 8.51 -12.74
CA HIS A 266 -5.49 9.41 -11.65
C HIS A 266 -6.94 9.25 -11.20
N LEU A 267 -7.89 9.16 -12.14
CA LEU A 267 -9.31 8.93 -11.85
C LEU A 267 -9.53 7.64 -11.05
N ARG A 268 -8.91 6.53 -11.48
CA ARG A 268 -9.02 5.25 -10.76
C ARG A 268 -8.49 5.35 -9.33
N ARG A 269 -7.35 6.03 -9.13
CA ARG A 269 -6.78 6.21 -7.79
C ARG A 269 -7.64 7.07 -6.89
N VAL A 270 -8.23 8.15 -7.41
CA VAL A 270 -9.13 9.02 -6.64
C VAL A 270 -10.39 8.25 -6.24
N LEU A 271 -11.02 7.55 -7.20
CA LEU A 271 -12.21 6.74 -6.94
C LEU A 271 -11.94 5.66 -5.89
N LEU A 272 -10.89 4.85 -6.06
CA LEU A 272 -10.54 3.80 -5.10
C LEU A 272 -10.21 4.37 -3.71
N SER A 273 -9.54 5.53 -3.65
CA SER A 273 -9.28 6.20 -2.37
C SER A 273 -10.55 6.69 -1.69
N ASP A 274 -11.53 7.17 -2.46
CA ASP A 274 -12.82 7.62 -1.92
C ASP A 274 -13.70 6.44 -1.49
N PHE A 275 -13.67 5.33 -2.22
CA PHE A 275 -14.35 4.09 -1.85
C PHE A 275 -13.78 3.51 -0.56
N GLU A 276 -12.46 3.45 -0.41
CA GLU A 276 -11.83 2.97 0.82
C GLU A 276 -12.26 3.81 2.03
N LYS A 277 -12.33 5.14 1.90
CA LYS A 277 -12.81 6.02 3.00
C LYS A 277 -14.27 5.73 3.36
N LEU A 278 -15.13 5.51 2.37
CA LEU A 278 -16.54 5.19 2.56
C LEU A 278 -16.79 3.83 3.21
N LEU A 279 -15.95 2.84 2.91
CA LEU A 279 -16.10 1.47 3.43
C LEU A 279 -15.42 1.27 4.79
N SER A 280 -14.37 2.03 5.08
CA SER A 280 -13.55 1.86 6.29
C SER A 280 -14.08 2.58 7.53
N HIS A 281 -14.86 3.66 7.35
CA HIS A 281 -15.32 4.50 8.46
C HIS A 281 -16.62 4.04 9.15
N PRO A 282 -17.66 3.53 8.45
CA PRO A 282 -18.90 3.10 9.10
C PRO A 282 -18.65 2.04 10.17
N ARG A 283 -19.11 2.30 11.40
CA ARG A 283 -19.03 1.34 12.52
C ARG A 283 -20.13 0.28 12.47
N ASP A 284 -21.26 0.63 11.86
CA ASP A 284 -22.42 -0.25 11.69
C ASP A 284 -22.27 -1.04 10.37
N PRO A 285 -22.35 -2.39 10.39
CA PRO A 285 -22.38 -3.21 9.19
C PRO A 285 -23.46 -2.79 8.18
N ALA A 286 -24.62 -2.30 8.63
CA ALA A 286 -25.70 -1.87 7.75
C ALA A 286 -25.34 -0.60 6.96
N ASP A 287 -24.65 0.35 7.60
CA ASP A 287 -24.13 1.56 6.94
C ASP A 287 -23.01 1.19 5.96
N ARG A 288 -22.13 0.26 6.34
CA ARG A 288 -21.08 -0.23 5.42
C ARG A 288 -21.68 -0.92 4.19
N CYS A 289 -22.70 -1.74 4.37
CA CYS A 289 -23.45 -2.37 3.27
C CYS A 289 -24.09 -1.30 2.37
N THR A 290 -24.74 -0.30 2.97
CA THR A 290 -25.36 0.81 2.24
C THR A 290 -24.33 1.58 1.39
N ALA A 291 -23.15 1.88 1.94
CA ALA A 291 -22.07 2.54 1.22
C ALA A 291 -21.55 1.70 0.05
N ALA A 292 -21.39 0.38 0.26
CA ALA A 292 -20.97 -0.56 -0.76
C ALA A 292 -22.00 -0.66 -1.91
N MET A 293 -23.30 -0.68 -1.57
CA MET A 293 -24.39 -0.70 -2.55
C MET A 293 -24.39 0.55 -3.44
N TRP A 294 -24.06 1.72 -2.91
CA TRP A 294 -23.94 2.94 -3.73
C TRP A 294 -22.81 2.86 -4.75
N ILE A 295 -21.69 2.24 -4.37
CA ILE A 295 -20.56 2.05 -5.28
C ILE A 295 -20.98 1.09 -6.40
N LEU A 296 -21.71 0.02 -6.07
CA LEU A 296 -22.20 -0.95 -7.06
C LEU A 296 -23.23 -0.34 -8.00
N ILE A 297 -24.19 0.43 -7.51
CA ILE A 297 -25.16 1.16 -8.36
C ILE A 297 -24.43 2.10 -9.33
N ALA A 298 -23.37 2.78 -8.88
CA ALA A 298 -22.59 3.64 -9.77
C ALA A 298 -21.76 2.84 -10.79
N LEU A 299 -21.41 1.58 -10.49
CA LEU A 299 -20.67 0.70 -11.39
C LEU A 299 -21.57 0.09 -12.47
N THR A 300 -22.77 -0.35 -12.08
CA THR A 300 -23.76 -0.95 -13.00
C THR A 300 -24.26 0.05 -14.04
N THR A 301 -24.23 1.35 -13.77
CA THR A 301 -24.61 2.37 -14.77
C THR A 301 -23.53 2.65 -15.83
N VAL A 302 -22.29 2.22 -15.60
CA VAL A 302 -21.15 2.53 -16.50
C VAL A 302 -20.47 1.29 -17.08
N SER A 303 -20.79 0.09 -16.57
CA SER A 303 -20.25 -1.19 -17.02
C SER A 303 -21.39 -2.13 -17.36
N GLU A 304 -21.50 -2.50 -18.65
CA GLU A 304 -22.49 -3.46 -19.13
C GLU A 304 -22.33 -4.83 -18.46
N GLU A 305 -21.08 -5.28 -18.30
CA GLU A 305 -20.75 -6.55 -17.63
C GLU A 305 -21.24 -6.58 -16.17
N ALA A 306 -21.10 -5.46 -15.46
CA ALA A 306 -21.61 -5.33 -14.10
C ALA A 306 -23.14 -5.25 -14.07
N ALA A 307 -23.76 -4.59 -15.04
CA ALA A 307 -25.22 -4.49 -15.17
C ALA A 307 -25.86 -5.86 -15.42
N ASP A 308 -25.25 -6.67 -16.28
CA ASP A 308 -25.71 -8.03 -16.61
C ASP A 308 -25.57 -8.98 -15.41
N ALA A 309 -24.49 -8.83 -14.63
CA ALA A 309 -24.26 -9.63 -13.42
C ALA A 309 -25.17 -9.20 -12.23
N LEU A 310 -25.53 -7.92 -12.15
CA LEU A 310 -26.32 -7.34 -11.07
C LEU A 310 -27.53 -6.53 -11.60
N PRO A 311 -28.47 -7.18 -12.32
CA PRO A 311 -29.57 -6.48 -13.01
C PRO A 311 -30.57 -5.83 -12.05
N HIS A 312 -30.64 -6.32 -10.80
CA HIS A 312 -31.48 -5.73 -9.74
C HIS A 312 -30.93 -4.40 -9.20
N LEU A 313 -29.70 -4.02 -9.56
CA LEU A 313 -29.06 -2.74 -9.21
C LEU A 313 -28.91 -1.81 -10.42
N ALA A 314 -29.15 -2.31 -11.64
CA ALA A 314 -29.14 -1.53 -12.87
C ALA A 314 -30.54 -0.94 -13.10
N SER A 315 -30.75 0.34 -12.76
CA SER A 315 -32.02 1.05 -12.96
C SER A 315 -31.80 2.47 -13.48
#